data_AF-A0AAE1E916-F1
#
_entry.id   AF-A0AAE1E916-F1
#
_cell.length_a   1.000
_cell.length_b   1.000
_cell.length_c   1.000
_cell.angle_alpha   90.00
_cell.angle_beta   90.00
_cell.angle_gamma   90.00
#
_symmetry.space_group_name_H-M   'P 1'
#
loop_
_entity.id
_entity.type
_entity.pdbx_description
1 polymer ?
#
loop_
_entity_poly.entity_id
_entity_poly.type
_entity_poly.pdbx_seq_one_letter_code
_entity_poly.pdbx_strand_id
1 'polypeptide(L)'
;MAAGMNPSFYDMEEKVMDNLEQKFHQKVNNFTADAKTKMRSFSREAAIQVFELTLVFLTQVFPDLSSLESASDNIQDETMKLREDFEKLERTLSQKLKDAQQSFSEKLEDAQNSLSKTIDAQQSFSEKLEDAQNSLSKIIDAQQTLSEKLEHGQQSFSEKLEGAQQILSEVEEKASSFQKKVETDLKKLNKAKESHTHQILGLRKLQKLLCDKTKISQTMGATAPSTTLASASAVATPPGPPESLSHRSTFSVRSSSDAGIPNIWDMKLLPGGLVVLADGRNKCVKLYDSQ
;
A
#
# COMPACT_ATOMS: atom_id res chain seq x y z
N MET A 1 -9.95 13.54 13.41
CA MET A 1 -9.53 14.93 13.18
C MET A 1 -10.26 15.36 11.93
N ALA A 2 -11.29 16.19 12.05
CA ALA A 2 -12.05 16.68 10.91
C ALA A 2 -11.19 17.73 10.21
N ALA A 3 -10.81 17.48 8.96
CA ALA A 3 -10.15 18.45 8.12
C ALA A 3 -11.04 19.69 8.02
N GLY A 4 -10.61 20.77 8.66
CA GLY A 4 -11.26 22.07 8.57
C GLY A 4 -11.16 22.58 7.15
N MET A 5 -12.21 22.37 6.36
CA MET A 5 -12.39 23.08 5.10
C MET A 5 -12.36 24.58 5.41
N ASN A 6 -11.46 25.28 4.72
CA ASN A 6 -11.19 26.69 4.91
C ASN A 6 -12.46 27.49 4.54
N PRO A 7 -13.15 28.14 5.50
CA PRO A 7 -14.43 28.82 5.26
C PRO A 7 -14.33 30.00 4.29
N SER A 8 -13.11 30.41 3.92
CA SER A 8 -12.87 31.56 3.07
C SER A 8 -13.34 31.41 1.61
N PHE A 9 -13.52 30.18 1.12
CA PHE A 9 -13.85 29.98 -0.30
C PHE A 9 -15.34 30.21 -0.57
N TYR A 10 -16.22 29.68 0.28
CA TYR A 10 -17.67 29.91 0.20
C TYR A 10 -18.03 31.38 0.45
N ASP A 11 -17.37 32.02 1.42
CA ASP A 11 -17.54 33.45 1.71
C ASP A 11 -17.12 34.36 0.55
N MET A 12 -16.14 33.93 -0.26
CA MET A 12 -15.66 34.71 -1.39
C MET A 12 -16.60 34.57 -2.59
N GLU A 13 -17.20 33.40 -2.78
CA GLU A 13 -18.15 33.12 -3.85
C GLU A 13 -19.49 33.86 -3.66
N GLU A 14 -20.04 33.82 -2.43
CA GLU A 14 -21.27 34.55 -2.07
C GLU A 14 -21.07 36.07 -2.29
N LYS A 15 -19.93 36.62 -1.86
CA LYS A 15 -19.60 38.04 -2.08
C LYS A 15 -19.44 38.41 -3.54
N VAL A 16 -18.91 37.51 -4.38
CA VAL A 16 -18.77 37.77 -5.82
C VAL A 16 -20.13 37.79 -6.50
N MET A 17 -21.02 36.85 -6.14
CA MET A 17 -22.39 36.78 -6.69
C MET A 17 -23.23 37.98 -6.24
N ASP A 18 -23.20 38.33 -4.96
CA ASP A 18 -23.88 39.52 -4.42
C ASP A 18 -23.40 40.81 -5.10
N ASN A 19 -22.08 40.94 -5.32
CA ASN A 19 -21.53 42.10 -6.00
C ASN A 19 -22.00 42.20 -7.45
N LEU A 20 -22.08 41.07 -8.15
CA LEU A 20 -22.53 41.01 -9.54
C LEU A 20 -24.01 41.38 -9.64
N GLU A 21 -24.84 40.83 -8.75
CA GLU A 21 -26.28 41.10 -8.70
C GLU A 21 -26.55 42.58 -8.37
N GLN A 22 -25.84 43.13 -7.39
CA GLN A 22 -25.95 44.54 -7.01
C GLN A 22 -25.55 45.47 -8.16
N LYS A 23 -24.43 45.16 -8.84
CA LYS A 23 -23.94 45.95 -9.99
C LYS A 23 -24.91 45.87 -11.18
N PHE A 24 -25.54 44.73 -11.39
CA PHE A 24 -26.58 44.56 -12.41
C PHE A 24 -27.80 45.43 -12.09
N HIS A 25 -28.34 45.32 -10.88
CA HIS A 25 -29.49 46.13 -10.44
C HIS A 25 -29.21 47.63 -10.55
N GLN A 26 -28.02 48.07 -10.16
CA GLN A 26 -27.61 49.46 -10.31
C GLN A 26 -27.61 49.90 -11.79
N LYS A 27 -27.09 49.06 -12.69
CA LYS A 27 -27.02 49.39 -14.13
C LYS A 27 -28.40 49.42 -14.78
N VAL A 28 -29.30 48.52 -14.40
CA VAL A 28 -30.71 48.52 -14.85
C VAL A 28 -31.42 49.78 -14.37
N ASN A 29 -31.30 50.12 -13.08
CA ASN A 29 -31.93 51.31 -12.51
C ASN A 29 -31.43 52.60 -13.18
N ASN A 30 -30.12 52.71 -13.44
CA ASN A 30 -29.55 53.85 -14.15
C ASN A 30 -30.06 53.95 -15.59
N PHE A 31 -30.15 52.81 -16.30
CA PHE A 31 -30.70 52.78 -17.66
C PHE A 31 -32.18 53.19 -17.68
N THR A 32 -33.00 52.67 -16.77
CA THR A 32 -34.41 53.02 -16.66
C THR A 32 -34.61 54.50 -16.32
N ALA A 33 -33.78 55.06 -15.42
CA ALA A 33 -33.81 56.48 -15.09
C ALA A 33 -33.42 57.37 -16.28
N ASP A 34 -32.37 57.00 -17.02
CA ASP A 34 -31.91 57.71 -18.21
C ASP A 34 -32.97 57.66 -19.31
N ALA A 35 -33.49 56.47 -19.63
CA ALA A 35 -34.55 56.27 -20.61
C ALA A 35 -35.81 57.09 -20.26
N LYS A 36 -36.24 57.08 -19.00
CA LYS A 36 -37.39 57.87 -18.52
C LYS A 36 -37.15 59.37 -18.65
N THR A 37 -35.94 59.84 -18.37
CA THR A 37 -35.57 61.26 -18.51
C THR A 37 -35.55 61.68 -19.98
N LYS A 38 -34.98 60.84 -20.85
CA LYS A 38 -34.87 61.07 -22.29
C LYS A 38 -36.25 61.03 -22.99
N MET A 39 -37.14 60.13 -22.57
CA MET A 39 -38.53 60.13 -23.04
C MET A 39 -39.29 61.37 -22.60
N ARG A 40 -39.09 61.84 -21.35
CA ARG A 40 -39.71 63.08 -20.86
C ARG A 40 -39.18 64.32 -21.57
N SER A 41 -37.89 64.37 -21.89
CA SER A 41 -37.32 65.48 -22.66
C SER A 41 -37.82 65.44 -24.10
N PHE A 42 -37.83 64.27 -24.74
CA PHE A 42 -38.35 64.12 -26.10
C PHE A 42 -39.85 64.48 -26.19
N SER A 43 -40.66 64.05 -25.23
CA SER A 43 -42.08 64.42 -25.13
C SER A 43 -42.28 65.92 -24.91
N ARG A 44 -41.41 66.58 -24.12
CA ARG A 44 -41.46 68.04 -23.95
C ARG A 44 -41.05 68.79 -25.21
N GLU A 45 -39.95 68.38 -25.84
CA GLU A 45 -39.46 68.98 -27.08
C GLU A 45 -40.47 68.81 -28.22
N ALA A 46 -41.05 67.62 -28.36
CA ALA A 46 -42.10 67.36 -29.35
C ALA A 46 -43.36 68.18 -29.06
N ALA A 47 -43.77 68.31 -27.79
CA ALA A 47 -44.91 69.15 -27.42
C ALA A 47 -44.65 70.64 -27.68
N ILE A 48 -43.43 71.12 -27.42
CA ILE A 48 -43.01 72.51 -27.70
C ILE A 48 -42.98 72.74 -29.20
N GLN A 49 -42.39 71.84 -29.99
CA GLN A 49 -42.34 71.98 -31.44
C GLN A 49 -43.73 71.93 -32.07
N VAL A 50 -44.62 71.04 -31.60
CA VAL A 50 -46.02 71.02 -32.05
C VAL A 50 -46.72 72.31 -31.67
N PHE A 51 -46.51 72.85 -30.46
CA PHE A 51 -47.10 74.12 -30.02
C PHE A 51 -46.58 75.32 -30.83
N GLU A 52 -45.28 75.40 -31.09
CA GLU A 52 -44.68 76.46 -31.92
C GLU A 52 -45.12 76.36 -33.38
N LEU A 53 -45.15 75.15 -33.96
CA LEU A 53 -45.66 74.92 -35.32
C LEU A 53 -47.16 75.28 -35.41
N THR A 54 -47.95 74.96 -34.38
CA THR A 54 -49.37 75.32 -34.29
C THR A 54 -49.56 76.84 -34.18
N LEU A 55 -48.73 77.54 -33.40
CA LEU A 55 -48.77 79.00 -33.28
C LEU A 55 -48.36 79.71 -34.58
N VAL A 56 -47.31 79.21 -35.26
CA VAL A 56 -46.87 79.74 -36.56
C VAL A 56 -47.92 79.47 -37.65
N PHE A 57 -48.56 78.30 -37.63
CA PHE A 57 -49.62 77.95 -38.58
C PHE A 57 -50.90 78.78 -38.35
N LEU A 58 -51.32 78.95 -37.10
CA LEU A 58 -52.47 79.79 -36.72
C LEU A 58 -52.28 81.27 -37.11
N THR A 59 -51.05 81.77 -37.03
CA THR A 59 -50.73 83.18 -37.36
C THR A 59 -50.54 83.44 -38.85
N GLN A 60 -50.24 82.42 -39.66
CA GLN A 60 -50.01 82.57 -41.11
C GLN A 60 -51.18 82.13 -41.99
N VAL A 61 -52.02 81.18 -41.55
CA VAL A 61 -52.99 80.50 -42.43
C VAL A 61 -54.42 81.02 -42.27
N PHE A 62 -54.75 81.76 -41.20
CA PHE A 62 -56.13 82.22 -40.92
C PHE A 62 -56.34 83.72 -40.97
N PRO A 63 -56.66 84.27 -42.15
CA PRO A 63 -57.60 85.38 -42.28
C PRO A 63 -59.05 84.90 -42.42
N ASP A 64 -59.31 83.62 -42.78
CA ASP A 64 -60.65 83.06 -43.00
C ASP A 64 -60.76 81.60 -42.50
N LEU A 65 -61.78 81.32 -41.68
CA LEU A 65 -61.83 80.20 -40.71
C LEU A 65 -62.03 78.79 -41.31
N SER A 66 -62.42 78.65 -42.58
CA SER A 66 -62.84 77.37 -43.17
C SER A 66 -61.70 76.45 -43.62
N SER A 67 -60.50 77.00 -43.84
CA SER A 67 -59.28 76.19 -44.09
C SER A 67 -58.66 75.63 -42.79
N LEU A 68 -59.16 76.06 -41.62
CA LEU A 68 -58.65 75.65 -40.30
C LEU A 68 -59.20 74.29 -39.94
N GLU A 69 -60.45 74.07 -40.28
CA GLU A 69 -61.18 72.86 -39.95
C GLU A 69 -60.57 71.66 -40.70
N SER A 70 -60.28 71.80 -41.99
CA SER A 70 -59.62 70.74 -42.77
C SER A 70 -58.16 70.49 -42.37
N ALA A 71 -57.42 71.53 -41.99
CA ALA A 71 -56.06 71.36 -41.47
C ALA A 71 -56.06 70.74 -40.07
N SER A 72 -57.02 71.11 -39.22
CA SER A 72 -57.22 70.56 -37.88
C SER A 72 -57.54 69.07 -37.95
N ASP A 73 -58.46 68.66 -38.83
CA ASP A 73 -58.80 67.24 -39.01
C ASP A 73 -57.58 66.40 -39.42
N ASN A 74 -56.75 66.92 -40.33
CA ASN A 74 -55.55 66.23 -40.81
C ASN A 74 -54.47 66.12 -39.71
N ILE A 75 -54.30 67.17 -38.89
CA ILE A 75 -53.41 67.15 -37.73
C ILE A 75 -53.93 66.15 -36.68
N GLN A 76 -55.24 66.06 -36.50
CA GLN A 76 -55.86 65.16 -35.53
C GLN A 76 -55.69 63.68 -35.94
N ASP A 77 -55.77 63.40 -37.25
CA ASP A 77 -55.55 62.06 -37.80
C ASP A 77 -54.07 61.63 -37.70
N GLU A 78 -53.12 62.53 -38.03
CA GLU A 78 -51.69 62.26 -37.85
C GLU A 78 -51.31 62.08 -36.37
N THR A 79 -51.91 62.86 -35.46
CA THR A 79 -51.65 62.72 -34.02
C THR A 79 -52.22 61.42 -33.45
N MET A 80 -53.37 60.93 -33.93
CA MET A 80 -53.86 59.59 -33.59
C MET A 80 -52.90 58.50 -34.07
N LYS A 81 -52.43 58.59 -35.31
CA LYS A 81 -51.51 57.60 -35.89
C LYS A 81 -50.17 57.55 -35.14
N LEU A 82 -49.62 58.71 -34.79
CA LEU A 82 -48.39 58.79 -33.99
C LEU A 82 -48.57 58.19 -32.59
N ARG A 83 -49.74 58.39 -31.98
CA ARG A 83 -50.09 57.77 -30.68
C ARG A 83 -50.13 56.24 -30.79
N GLU A 84 -50.76 55.70 -31.81
CA GLU A 84 -50.82 54.25 -32.03
C GLU A 84 -49.43 53.64 -32.24
N ASP A 85 -48.59 54.29 -33.05
CA ASP A 85 -47.20 53.86 -33.28
C ASP A 85 -46.38 53.90 -31.98
N PHE A 86 -46.58 54.93 -31.16
CA PHE A 86 -45.91 55.04 -29.85
C PHE A 86 -46.35 53.92 -28.90
N GLU A 87 -47.65 53.65 -28.78
CA GLU A 87 -48.14 52.55 -27.94
C GLU A 87 -47.64 51.19 -28.43
N LYS A 88 -47.58 50.99 -29.75
CA LYS A 88 -47.05 49.76 -30.35
C LYS A 88 -45.57 49.59 -30.05
N LEU A 89 -44.79 50.68 -30.13
CA LEU A 89 -43.38 50.69 -29.75
C LEU A 89 -43.20 50.35 -28.26
N GLU A 90 -44.01 50.95 -27.39
CA GLU A 90 -43.96 50.72 -25.93
C GLU A 90 -44.29 49.26 -25.57
N ARG A 91 -45.32 48.68 -26.19
CA ARG A 91 -45.65 47.24 -26.04
C ARG A 91 -44.51 46.35 -26.51
N THR A 92 -43.92 46.66 -27.67
CA THR A 92 -42.82 45.86 -28.25
C THR A 92 -41.57 45.92 -27.38
N LEU A 93 -41.21 47.10 -26.87
CA LEU A 93 -40.08 47.27 -25.97
C LEU A 93 -40.31 46.56 -24.64
N SER A 94 -41.51 46.67 -24.07
CA SER A 94 -41.85 45.99 -22.81
C SER A 94 -41.76 44.47 -22.96
N GLN A 95 -42.25 43.92 -24.07
CA GLN A 95 -42.16 42.49 -24.34
C GLN A 95 -40.71 42.04 -24.50
N LYS A 96 -39.92 42.73 -25.34
CA LYS A 96 -38.50 42.40 -25.54
C LYS A 96 -37.69 42.49 -24.25
N LEU A 97 -38.00 43.45 -23.38
CA LEU A 97 -37.33 43.59 -22.09
C LEU A 97 -37.67 42.40 -21.18
N LYS A 98 -38.95 41.99 -21.14
CA LYS A 98 -39.39 40.84 -20.36
C LYS A 98 -38.75 39.54 -20.84
N ASP A 99 -38.72 39.32 -22.15
CA ASP A 99 -38.08 38.14 -22.75
C ASP A 99 -36.58 38.10 -22.47
N ALA A 100 -35.91 39.26 -22.57
CA ALA A 100 -34.48 39.37 -22.25
C ALA A 100 -34.20 39.11 -20.77
N GLN A 101 -35.05 39.63 -19.87
CA GLN A 101 -34.93 39.39 -18.43
C GLN A 101 -35.12 37.90 -18.11
N GLN A 102 -36.13 37.25 -18.69
CA GLN A 102 -36.36 35.83 -18.51
C GLN A 102 -35.18 34.99 -19.03
N SER A 103 -34.72 35.24 -20.25
CA SER A 103 -33.58 34.52 -20.82
C SER A 103 -32.29 34.70 -20.02
N PHE A 104 -32.08 35.89 -19.43
CA PHE A 104 -30.95 36.12 -18.55
C PHE A 104 -31.07 35.35 -17.24
N SER A 105 -32.27 35.30 -16.65
CA SER A 105 -32.54 34.54 -15.42
C SER A 105 -32.28 33.05 -15.62
N GLU A 106 -32.78 32.46 -16.70
CA GLU A 106 -32.57 31.04 -17.03
C GLU A 106 -31.08 30.73 -17.18
N LYS A 107 -30.33 31.58 -17.91
CA LYS A 107 -28.88 31.40 -18.07
C LYS A 107 -28.10 31.54 -16.76
N LEU A 108 -28.57 32.40 -15.86
CA LEU A 108 -27.94 32.59 -14.55
C LEU A 108 -28.17 31.37 -13.65
N GLU A 109 -29.38 30.82 -13.67
CA GLU A 109 -29.72 29.59 -12.94
C GLU A 109 -28.92 28.38 -13.48
N ASP A 110 -28.81 28.24 -14.81
CA ASP A 110 -27.98 27.21 -15.43
C ASP A 110 -26.49 27.34 -15.03
N ALA A 111 -25.97 28.57 -14.99
CA ALA A 111 -24.60 28.83 -14.58
C ALA A 111 -24.38 28.49 -13.10
N GLN A 112 -25.30 28.86 -12.21
CA GLN A 112 -25.25 28.50 -10.78
C GLN A 112 -25.30 26.99 -10.58
N ASN A 113 -26.20 26.29 -11.28
CA ASN A 113 -26.30 24.84 -11.23
C ASN A 113 -25.03 24.15 -11.74
N SER A 114 -24.41 24.67 -12.80
CA SER A 114 -23.13 24.16 -13.30
C SER A 114 -22.01 24.37 -12.29
N LEU A 115 -21.95 25.54 -11.66
CA LEU A 115 -20.92 25.87 -10.67
C LEU A 115 -21.03 24.99 -9.43
N SER A 116 -22.25 24.80 -8.91
CA SER A 116 -22.51 23.90 -7.78
C SER A 116 -22.02 22.47 -8.08
N LYS A 117 -22.32 21.93 -9.26
CA LYS A 117 -21.84 20.59 -9.66
C LYS A 117 -20.31 20.51 -9.74
N THR A 118 -19.65 21.58 -10.19
CA THR A 118 -18.19 21.65 -10.22
C THR A 118 -17.60 21.66 -8.82
N ILE A 119 -18.21 22.39 -7.88
CA ILE A 119 -17.80 22.43 -6.47
C ILE A 119 -17.94 21.06 -5.81
N ASP A 120 -19.08 20.39 -5.99
CA ASP A 120 -19.32 19.04 -5.45
C ASP A 120 -18.29 18.03 -5.99
N ALA A 121 -17.97 18.12 -7.29
CA ALA A 121 -16.95 17.28 -7.91
C ALA A 121 -15.55 17.55 -7.33
N GLN A 122 -15.22 18.82 -7.06
CA GLN A 122 -13.94 19.21 -6.46
C GLN A 122 -13.83 18.71 -5.00
N GLN A 123 -14.91 18.77 -4.22
CA GLN A 123 -14.95 18.20 -2.88
C GLN A 123 -14.72 16.69 -2.90
N SER A 124 -15.46 15.97 -3.75
CA SER A 124 -15.30 14.52 -3.90
C SER A 124 -13.88 14.13 -4.34
N PHE A 125 -13.24 14.95 -5.20
CA PHE A 125 -11.85 14.74 -5.57
C PHE A 125 -10.89 14.95 -4.39
N SER A 126 -11.13 15.96 -3.55
CA SER A 126 -10.31 16.22 -2.37
C SER A 126 -10.40 15.09 -1.35
N GLU A 127 -11.59 14.57 -1.07
CA GLU A 127 -11.78 13.41 -0.17
C GLU A 127 -11.01 12.18 -0.66
N LYS A 128 -11.11 11.86 -1.96
CA LYS A 128 -10.36 10.75 -2.55
C LYS A 128 -8.85 10.93 -2.45
N LEU A 129 -8.36 12.17 -2.54
CA LEU A 129 -6.95 12.48 -2.42
C LEU A 129 -6.47 12.30 -0.97
N GLU A 130 -7.28 12.72 0.01
CA GLU A 130 -7.00 12.50 1.44
C GLU A 130 -6.98 11.01 1.79
N ASP A 131 -7.93 10.23 1.28
CA ASP A 131 -7.95 8.76 1.44
C ASP A 131 -6.71 8.09 0.84
N ALA A 132 -6.28 8.56 -0.34
CA ALA A 132 -5.07 8.06 -0.99
C ALA A 132 -3.80 8.40 -0.16
N GLN A 133 -3.71 9.61 0.38
CA GLN A 133 -2.62 10.03 1.26
C GLN A 133 -2.57 9.19 2.55
N ASN A 134 -3.73 8.97 3.18
CA ASN A 134 -3.85 8.14 4.38
C ASN A 134 -3.42 6.69 4.09
N SER A 135 -3.79 6.16 2.93
CA SER A 135 -3.39 4.81 2.50
C SER A 135 -1.87 4.73 2.26
N LEU A 136 -1.29 5.75 1.62
CA LEU A 136 0.16 5.84 1.41
C LEU A 136 0.93 5.88 2.73
N SER A 137 0.45 6.68 3.69
CA SER A 137 1.07 6.76 5.03
C SER A 137 1.10 5.40 5.72
N LYS A 138 -0.01 4.65 5.69
CA LYS A 138 -0.07 3.29 6.25
C LYS A 138 0.91 2.32 5.59
N ILE A 139 1.14 2.46 4.28
CA ILE A 139 2.12 1.64 3.55
C ILE A 139 3.54 1.97 4.02
N ILE A 140 3.85 3.26 4.20
CA ILE A 140 5.16 3.70 4.69
C ILE A 140 5.41 3.17 6.10
N ASP A 141 4.42 3.26 7.00
CA ASP A 141 4.54 2.74 8.38
C ASP A 141 4.75 1.21 8.40
N ALA A 142 4.02 0.48 7.54
CA ALA A 142 4.18 -0.96 7.38
C ALA A 142 5.57 -1.32 6.83
N GLN A 143 6.10 -0.53 5.89
CA GLN A 143 7.44 -0.71 5.37
C GLN A 143 8.50 -0.49 6.46
N GLN A 144 8.38 0.55 7.28
CA GLN A 144 9.29 0.79 8.40
C GLN A 144 9.27 -0.37 9.40
N THR A 145 8.08 -0.85 9.78
CA THR A 145 7.93 -2.01 10.67
C THR A 145 8.59 -3.27 10.11
N LEU A 146 8.47 -3.51 8.79
CA LEU A 146 9.13 -4.64 8.14
C LEU A 146 10.65 -4.49 8.13
N SER A 147 11.16 -3.29 7.87
CA SER A 147 12.60 -2.99 7.92
C SER A 147 13.17 -3.25 9.33
N GLU A 148 12.51 -2.78 10.38
CA GLU A 148 12.93 -3.02 11.77
C GLU A 148 12.94 -4.52 12.13
N LYS A 149 11.90 -5.25 11.73
CA LYS A 149 11.83 -6.71 11.96
C LYS A 149 12.93 -7.46 11.21
N LEU A 150 13.25 -7.03 9.99
CA LEU A 150 14.31 -7.63 9.19
C LEU A 150 15.68 -7.39 9.83
N GLU A 151 15.96 -6.16 10.27
CA GLU A 151 17.19 -5.80 10.96
C GLU A 151 17.37 -6.59 12.25
N HIS A 152 16.31 -6.67 13.08
CA HIS A 152 16.33 -7.48 14.29
C HIS A 152 16.55 -8.98 14.00
N GLY A 153 15.92 -9.50 12.94
CA GLY A 153 16.12 -10.88 12.48
C GLY A 153 17.57 -11.15 12.04
N GLN A 154 18.19 -10.21 11.32
CA GLN A 154 19.59 -10.29 10.90
C GLN A 154 20.53 -10.27 12.10
N GLN A 155 20.28 -9.40 13.08
CA GLN A 155 21.09 -9.34 14.30
C GLN A 155 20.98 -10.66 15.09
N SER A 156 19.77 -11.16 15.30
CA SER A 156 19.57 -12.44 16.02
C SER A 156 20.24 -13.61 15.30
N PHE A 157 20.22 -13.64 13.96
CA PHE A 157 20.93 -14.65 13.19
C PHE A 157 22.45 -14.53 13.36
N SER A 158 22.98 -13.31 13.31
CA SER A 158 24.42 -13.06 13.51
C SER A 158 24.89 -13.52 14.89
N GLU A 159 24.15 -13.19 15.96
CA GLU A 159 24.47 -13.61 17.33
C GLU A 159 24.46 -15.14 17.46
N LYS A 160 23.49 -15.83 16.87
CA LYS A 160 23.44 -17.30 16.87
C LYS A 160 24.60 -17.92 16.09
N LEU A 161 24.97 -17.32 14.96
CA LEU A 161 26.09 -17.78 14.15
C LEU A 161 27.42 -17.63 14.91
N GLU A 162 27.62 -16.49 15.56
CA GLU A 162 28.80 -16.23 16.39
C GLU A 162 28.88 -17.21 17.57
N GLY A 163 27.76 -17.44 18.26
CA GLY A 163 27.69 -18.45 19.32
C GLY A 163 28.01 -19.88 18.82
N ALA A 164 27.53 -20.25 17.63
CA ALA A 164 27.87 -21.54 17.03
C ALA A 164 29.36 -21.65 16.66
N GLN A 165 29.97 -20.57 16.16
CA GLN A 165 31.41 -20.51 15.88
C GLN A 165 32.24 -20.67 17.16
N GLN A 166 31.84 -20.00 18.25
CA GLN A 166 32.52 -20.12 19.54
C GLN A 166 32.50 -21.57 20.06
N ILE A 167 31.33 -22.23 20.01
CA ILE A 167 31.20 -23.64 20.41
C ILE A 167 32.09 -24.54 19.55
N LEU A 168 32.16 -24.30 18.23
CA LEU A 168 33.05 -25.06 17.35
C LEU A 168 34.52 -24.89 17.74
N SER A 169 34.97 -23.67 18.05
CA SER A 169 36.33 -23.43 18.52
C SER A 169 36.63 -24.15 19.84
N GLU A 170 35.70 -24.14 20.80
CA GLU A 170 35.87 -24.91 22.05
C GLU A 170 35.95 -26.42 21.82
N VAL A 171 35.15 -26.94 20.89
CA VAL A 171 35.17 -28.37 20.52
C VAL A 171 36.49 -28.72 19.85
N GLU A 172 37.01 -27.87 18.98
CA GLU A 172 38.29 -28.06 18.29
C GLU A 172 39.47 -28.04 19.27
N GLU A 173 39.46 -27.14 20.26
CA GLU A 173 40.46 -27.09 21.32
C GLU A 173 40.43 -28.37 22.17
N LYS A 174 39.23 -28.79 22.60
CA LYS A 174 39.05 -30.04 23.35
C LYS A 174 39.51 -31.25 22.55
N ALA A 175 39.18 -31.33 21.27
CA ALA A 175 39.63 -32.40 20.37
C ALA A 175 41.17 -32.43 20.25
N SER A 176 41.80 -31.27 20.11
CA SER A 176 43.25 -31.13 20.05
C SER A 176 43.93 -31.58 21.35
N SER A 177 43.38 -31.20 22.51
CA SER A 177 43.89 -31.65 23.81
C SER A 177 43.75 -33.17 23.99
N PHE A 178 42.63 -33.75 23.55
CA PHE A 178 42.39 -35.18 23.59
C PHE A 178 43.37 -35.93 22.68
N GLN A 179 43.60 -35.43 21.46
CA GLN A 179 44.58 -35.98 20.53
C GLN A 179 45.99 -36.04 21.13
N LYS A 180 46.45 -34.94 21.75
CA LYS A 180 47.75 -34.90 22.46
C LYS A 180 47.82 -35.92 23.61
N LYS A 181 46.73 -36.10 24.35
CA LYS A 181 46.65 -37.07 25.43
C LYS A 181 46.76 -38.51 24.91
N VAL A 182 46.01 -38.85 23.86
CA VAL A 182 46.08 -40.15 23.18
C VAL A 182 47.50 -40.42 22.69
N GLU A 183 48.15 -39.46 22.04
CA GLU A 183 49.53 -39.63 21.56
C GLU A 183 50.52 -39.89 22.71
N THR A 184 50.35 -39.19 23.83
CA THR A 184 51.19 -39.38 25.03
C THR A 184 50.99 -40.77 25.62
N ASP A 185 49.75 -41.23 25.74
CA ASP A 185 49.43 -42.55 26.29
C ASP A 185 49.93 -43.68 25.37
N LEU A 186 49.87 -43.50 24.05
CA LEU A 186 50.41 -44.44 23.06
C LEU A 186 51.94 -44.56 23.17
N LYS A 187 52.65 -43.45 23.36
CA LYS A 187 54.10 -43.44 23.63
C LYS A 187 54.45 -44.20 24.92
N LYS A 188 53.69 -43.98 26.00
CA LYS A 188 53.87 -44.71 27.27
C LYS A 188 53.62 -46.21 27.11
N LEU A 189 52.55 -46.59 26.41
CA LEU A 189 52.21 -47.98 26.14
C LEU A 189 53.31 -48.68 25.33
N ASN A 190 53.85 -48.01 24.30
CA ASN A 190 54.94 -48.57 23.51
C ASN A 190 56.20 -48.78 24.36
N LYS A 191 56.56 -47.82 25.21
CA LYS A 191 57.68 -47.98 26.15
C LYS A 191 57.47 -49.13 27.14
N ALA A 192 56.25 -49.30 27.65
CA ALA A 192 55.89 -50.41 28.53
C ALA A 192 55.97 -51.77 27.80
N LYS A 193 55.49 -51.84 26.55
CA LYS A 193 55.59 -53.02 25.68
C LYS A 193 57.04 -53.42 25.42
N GLU A 194 57.92 -52.47 25.12
CA GLU A 194 59.36 -52.70 24.93
C GLU A 194 60.00 -53.24 26.21
N SER A 195 59.73 -52.61 27.36
CA SER A 195 60.21 -53.07 28.67
C SER A 195 59.75 -54.50 28.97
N HIS A 196 58.48 -54.82 28.74
CA HIS A 196 57.94 -56.16 28.94
C HIS A 196 58.56 -57.18 27.99
N THR A 197 58.82 -56.81 26.73
CA THR A 197 59.53 -57.67 25.77
C THR A 197 60.93 -58.03 26.27
N HIS A 198 61.67 -57.06 26.82
CA HIS A 198 62.96 -57.32 27.44
C HIS A 198 62.86 -58.23 28.66
N GLN A 199 61.84 -58.07 29.50
CA GLN A 199 61.58 -58.97 30.64
C GLN A 199 61.31 -60.41 30.18
N ILE A 200 60.43 -60.61 29.19
CA ILE A 200 60.13 -61.95 28.63
C ILE A 200 61.42 -62.59 28.09
N LEU A 201 62.24 -61.84 27.35
CA LEU A 201 63.52 -62.34 26.84
C LEU A 201 64.47 -62.73 27.98
N GLY A 202 64.51 -61.94 29.05
CA GLY A 202 65.27 -62.25 30.26
C GLY A 202 64.83 -63.57 30.91
N LEU A 203 63.52 -63.76 31.11
CA LEU A 203 62.95 -64.99 31.67
C LEU A 203 63.21 -66.20 30.78
N ARG A 204 63.09 -66.08 29.45
CA ARG A 204 63.42 -67.16 28.51
C ARG A 204 64.88 -67.59 28.60
N LYS A 205 65.81 -66.65 28.78
CA LYS A 205 67.23 -66.98 28.99
C LYS A 205 67.45 -67.76 30.29
N LEU A 206 66.81 -67.36 31.38
CA LEU A 206 66.86 -68.08 32.66
C LEU A 206 66.25 -69.47 32.56
N GLN A 207 65.10 -69.62 31.88
CA GLN A 207 64.47 -70.91 31.64
C GLN A 207 65.39 -71.85 30.85
N LYS A 208 66.07 -71.33 29.81
CA LYS A 208 67.05 -72.12 29.04
C LYS A 208 68.19 -72.62 29.93
N LEU A 209 68.77 -71.74 30.75
CA LEU A 209 69.83 -72.11 31.71
C LEU A 209 69.38 -73.17 32.72
N LEU A 210 68.15 -73.06 33.25
CA LEU A 210 67.59 -74.06 34.16
C LEU A 210 67.38 -75.40 33.47
N CYS A 211 66.84 -75.43 32.25
CA CYS A 211 66.68 -76.65 31.46
C CYS A 211 68.02 -77.33 31.14
N ASP A 212 69.05 -76.55 30.82
CA ASP A 212 70.39 -77.09 30.57
C ASP A 212 70.99 -77.71 31.84
N LYS A 213 70.76 -77.09 33.01
CA LYS A 213 71.18 -77.63 34.32
C LYS A 213 70.44 -78.91 34.73
N THR A 214 69.14 -79.02 34.47
CA THR A 214 68.37 -80.25 34.77
C THR A 214 68.67 -81.38 33.82
N LYS A 215 68.97 -81.11 32.53
CA LYS A 215 69.46 -82.14 31.60
C LYS A 215 70.78 -82.76 32.06
N ILE A 216 71.69 -81.97 32.63
CA ILE A 216 72.93 -82.48 33.25
C ILE A 216 72.61 -83.41 34.44
N SER A 217 71.52 -83.15 35.17
CA SER A 217 71.12 -83.95 36.33
C SER A 217 70.33 -85.22 35.98
N GLN A 218 69.73 -85.32 34.78
CA GLN A 218 68.93 -86.48 34.35
C GLN A 218 69.72 -87.55 33.57
N THR A 219 71.03 -87.39 33.38
CA THR A 219 71.93 -88.46 32.94
C THR A 219 72.29 -89.47 34.05
N MET A 220 71.68 -89.36 35.23
CA MET A 220 71.74 -90.34 36.30
C MET A 220 70.37 -90.50 36.97
N GLY A 221 69.67 -91.60 36.68
CA GLY A 221 68.53 -92.06 37.49
C GLY A 221 67.20 -92.20 36.73
N ALA A 222 66.88 -93.45 36.41
CA ALA A 222 65.65 -93.91 35.78
C ALA A 222 64.48 -94.08 36.80
N THR A 223 63.30 -94.38 36.23
CA THR A 223 62.09 -95.09 36.76
C THR A 223 60.86 -94.26 37.21
N ALA A 224 59.69 -94.67 36.67
CA ALA A 224 58.33 -94.08 36.59
C ALA A 224 57.43 -94.30 37.86
N PRO A 225 56.07 -94.19 37.89
CA PRO A 225 55.05 -93.65 36.95
C PRO A 225 53.91 -92.75 37.57
N SER A 226 53.07 -92.18 36.67
CA SER A 226 51.64 -91.74 36.72
C SER A 226 50.90 -91.33 38.03
N THR A 227 50.05 -90.28 38.01
CA THR A 227 48.56 -90.29 38.06
C THR A 227 47.94 -88.86 38.11
N THR A 228 46.72 -88.76 37.57
CA THR A 228 45.74 -87.72 37.20
C THR A 228 45.21 -86.71 38.25
N LEU A 229 44.80 -85.49 37.81
CA LEU A 229 43.66 -84.63 38.27
C LEU A 229 43.75 -83.24 37.56
N ALA A 230 42.97 -82.93 36.51
CA ALA A 230 41.60 -82.39 36.47
C ALA A 230 41.39 -81.03 37.18
N SER A 231 41.24 -79.94 36.41
CA SER A 231 40.38 -78.80 36.79
C SER A 231 40.16 -77.78 35.65
N ALA A 232 38.89 -77.68 35.25
CA ALA A 232 38.13 -76.50 34.85
C ALA A 232 38.52 -75.69 33.60
N SER A 233 37.86 -76.02 32.50
CA SER A 233 37.58 -75.12 31.38
C SER A 233 36.38 -74.22 31.75
N ALA A 234 36.58 -72.90 31.78
CA ALA A 234 35.52 -71.92 31.98
C ALA A 234 35.47 -70.95 30.79
N VAL A 235 34.51 -71.23 29.91
CA VAL A 235 33.63 -70.32 29.15
C VAL A 235 34.10 -68.86 29.04
N ALA A 236 34.51 -68.46 27.84
CA ALA A 236 34.51 -67.06 27.40
C ALA A 236 33.74 -66.96 26.08
N THR A 237 32.49 -66.54 26.19
CA THR A 237 31.58 -66.17 25.10
C THR A 237 32.15 -64.96 24.34
N PRO A 238 32.18 -64.93 23.00
CA PRO A 238 32.52 -63.72 22.26
C PRO A 238 31.39 -62.67 22.40
N PRO A 239 31.70 -61.37 22.56
CA PRO A 239 30.69 -60.33 22.51
C PRO A 239 30.15 -60.22 21.08
N GLY A 240 28.82 -60.21 20.96
CA GLY A 240 28.09 -60.08 19.70
C GLY A 240 28.37 -58.76 18.96
N PRO A 241 27.96 -58.68 17.69
CA PRO A 241 28.19 -57.50 16.85
C PRO A 241 27.39 -56.30 17.37
N PRO A 242 27.89 -55.07 17.20
CA PRO A 242 27.15 -53.88 17.61
C PRO A 242 25.86 -53.73 16.79
N GLU A 243 24.77 -53.44 17.50
CA GLU A 243 23.47 -53.09 16.96
C GLU A 243 23.58 -51.96 15.94
N SER A 244 23.01 -52.18 14.77
CA SER A 244 22.78 -51.16 13.76
C SER A 244 21.79 -50.12 14.31
N LEU A 245 22.31 -48.93 14.59
CA LEU A 245 21.54 -47.71 14.79
C LEU A 245 20.75 -47.39 13.52
N SER A 246 19.51 -47.88 13.48
CA SER A 246 18.51 -47.43 12.52
C SER A 246 18.03 -46.04 12.96
N HIS A 247 18.65 -45.01 12.39
CA HIS A 247 18.13 -43.65 12.49
C HIS A 247 16.81 -43.55 11.73
N ARG A 248 15.70 -43.76 12.45
CA ARG A 248 14.36 -43.37 11.99
C ARG A 248 14.25 -41.85 12.08
N SER A 249 14.53 -41.17 10.97
CA SER A 249 14.27 -39.74 10.81
C SER A 249 12.76 -39.52 10.73
N THR A 250 12.14 -39.13 11.84
CA THR A 250 10.80 -38.53 11.82
C THR A 250 10.96 -37.02 11.79
N PHE A 251 10.88 -36.45 10.58
CA PHE A 251 10.72 -35.01 10.39
C PHE A 251 9.31 -34.64 10.86
N SER A 252 9.20 -34.08 12.07
CA SER A 252 7.95 -33.50 12.56
C SER A 252 8.09 -31.97 12.47
N VAL A 253 7.58 -31.39 11.39
CA VAL A 253 7.45 -29.94 11.24
C VAL A 253 6.26 -29.52 12.08
N ARG A 254 6.51 -28.99 13.28
CA ARG A 254 5.51 -28.18 13.99
C ARG A 254 5.48 -26.80 13.33
N SER A 255 4.50 -26.56 12.48
CA SER A 255 4.22 -25.24 11.95
C SER A 255 3.63 -24.36 13.06
N SER A 256 4.36 -23.30 13.38
CA SER A 256 3.94 -22.21 14.24
C SER A 256 2.79 -21.47 13.56
N SER A 257 1.58 -21.64 14.09
CA SER A 257 0.38 -20.92 13.70
C SER A 257 0.42 -19.49 14.22
N ASP A 258 1.01 -18.55 13.48
CA ASP A 258 0.72 -17.12 13.73
C ASP A 258 0.96 -16.16 12.56
N ALA A 259 0.84 -16.65 11.33
CA ALA A 259 0.68 -15.79 10.16
C ALA A 259 -0.37 -16.42 9.27
N GLY A 260 -1.27 -15.61 8.67
CA GLY A 260 -2.38 -16.03 7.81
C GLY A 260 -1.98 -16.70 6.49
N ILE A 261 -0.99 -17.59 6.52
CA ILE A 261 -0.57 -18.45 5.42
C ILE A 261 -1.43 -19.71 5.54
N PRO A 262 -2.27 -20.02 4.53
CA PRO A 262 -3.10 -21.22 4.58
C PRO A 262 -2.22 -22.45 4.69
N ASN A 263 -2.46 -23.29 5.72
CA ASN A 263 -1.79 -24.58 5.86
C ASN A 263 -2.12 -25.45 4.64
N ILE A 264 -1.12 -25.65 3.78
CA ILE A 264 -1.19 -26.55 2.62
C ILE A 264 -0.85 -27.95 3.16
N TRP A 265 -1.83 -28.85 3.12
CA TRP A 265 -1.67 -30.20 3.67
C TRP A 265 -1.40 -31.25 2.59
N ASP A 266 -1.73 -30.96 1.33
CA ASP A 266 -1.62 -31.94 0.25
C ASP A 266 -1.16 -31.30 -1.06
N MET A 267 -0.19 -31.96 -1.71
CA MET A 267 0.39 -31.59 -2.99
C MET A 267 0.24 -32.77 -3.94
N LYS A 268 -0.50 -32.57 -5.04
CA LYS A 268 -0.66 -33.60 -6.06
C LYS A 268 -0.09 -33.12 -7.38
N LEU A 269 0.88 -33.88 -7.90
CA LEU A 269 1.46 -33.66 -9.22
C LEU A 269 0.55 -34.32 -10.27
N LEU A 270 0.06 -33.53 -11.21
CA LEU A 270 -0.76 -34.00 -12.32
C LEU A 270 0.12 -34.27 -13.56
N PRO A 271 -0.33 -35.17 -14.45
CA PRO A 271 0.32 -35.36 -15.74
C PRO A 271 0.43 -34.03 -16.50
N GLY A 272 1.63 -33.72 -17.02
CA GLY A 272 1.91 -32.45 -17.69
C GLY A 272 2.64 -31.41 -16.82
N GLY A 273 3.04 -31.75 -15.59
CA GLY A 273 3.85 -30.86 -14.74
C GLY A 273 3.03 -29.87 -13.90
N LEU A 274 1.70 -30.00 -13.89
CA LEU A 274 0.85 -29.14 -13.07
C LEU A 274 0.87 -29.57 -11.60
N VAL A 275 1.06 -28.62 -10.69
CA VAL A 275 1.00 -28.84 -9.24
C VAL A 275 -0.27 -28.22 -8.68
N VAL A 276 -1.09 -29.03 -8.02
CA VAL A 276 -2.30 -28.57 -7.31
C VAL A 276 -2.00 -28.51 -5.82
N LEU A 277 -2.26 -27.35 -5.21
CA LEU A 277 -2.20 -27.16 -3.76
C LEU A 277 -3.63 -27.14 -3.20
N ALA A 278 -3.92 -28.04 -2.26
CA ALA A 278 -5.20 -28.08 -1.55
C ALA A 278 -5.03 -27.66 -0.09
N ASP A 279 -6.02 -26.93 0.45
CA ASP A 279 -6.11 -26.68 1.88
C ASP A 279 -6.63 -27.91 2.63
N GLY A 280 -6.58 -27.88 3.97
CA GLY A 280 -7.11 -28.96 4.82
C GLY A 280 -8.62 -29.23 4.68
N ARG A 281 -9.33 -28.49 3.82
CA ARG A 281 -10.75 -28.69 3.47
C ARG A 281 -10.93 -29.16 2.01
N ASN A 282 -9.86 -29.62 1.36
CA ASN A 282 -9.83 -30.09 -0.03
C ASN A 282 -10.31 -29.04 -1.06
N LYS A 283 -10.19 -27.75 -0.75
CA LYS A 283 -10.43 -26.69 -1.74
C LYS A 283 -9.13 -26.37 -2.45
N CYS A 284 -9.17 -26.36 -3.79
CA CYS A 284 -8.03 -25.98 -4.61
C CYS A 284 -7.68 -24.51 -4.32
N VAL A 285 -6.47 -24.27 -3.82
CA VAL A 285 -6.02 -22.93 -3.44
C VAL A 285 -5.25 -22.28 -4.59
N LYS A 286 -4.40 -23.04 -5.28
CA LYS A 286 -3.59 -22.57 -6.41
C LYS A 286 -3.14 -23.72 -7.31
N LEU A 287 -3.04 -23.41 -8.61
CA LEU A 287 -2.51 -24.26 -9.66
C LEU A 287 -1.23 -23.61 -10.19
N TYR A 288 -0.14 -24.37 -10.22
CA TYR A 288 1.14 -23.93 -10.78
C TYR A 288 1.46 -24.79 -11.99
N ASP A 289 1.86 -24.13 -13.08
CA ASP A 289 2.47 -24.78 -14.23
C ASP A 289 3.99 -24.85 -13.97
N SER A 290 4.59 -26.04 -14.07
CA SER A 290 5.99 -26.28 -13.73
C SER A 290 6.93 -26.14 -14.93
N GLN A 291 6.51 -25.46 -16.00
CA GLN A 291 7.36 -25.17 -17.17
C GLN A 291 8.32 -24.00 -16.94
#